data_AF-A0A971GMT3-F1
#
_entry.id   AF-A0A971GMT3-F1
#
_cell.length_a   1.000
_cell.length_b   1.000
_cell.length_c   1.000
_cell.angle_alpha   90.00
_cell.angle_beta   90.00
_cell.angle_gamma   90.00
#
_symmetry.space_group_name_H-M   'P 1'
#
loop_
_entity.id
_entity.type
_entity.pdbx_description
1 polymer ?
#
loop_
_entity_poly.entity_id
_entity_poly.type
_entity_poly.pdbx_seq_one_letter_code
_entity_poly.pdbx_strand_id
1 'polypeptide(L)' 'MTKKIVDLMTYKIEKTLKESGFTLMKDGERKVKLLMKVASDENQS' A
#
# COMPACT_ATOMS: atom_id res chain seq x y z
N MET A 1 27.02 -7.18 -1.06
CA MET A 1 25.84 -6.33 -0.84
C MET A 1 24.93 -6.40 -2.06
N THR A 2 23.81 -7.11 -1.94
CA THR A 2 22.83 -7.23 -3.03
C THR A 2 22.18 -5.87 -3.24
N LYS A 3 22.40 -5.24 -4.40
CA LYS A 3 21.75 -3.97 -4.75
C LYS A 3 20.24 -4.20 -4.78
N LYS A 4 19.52 -3.66 -3.81
CA LYS A 4 18.07 -3.69 -3.77
C LYS A 4 17.56 -2.71 -4.81
N ILE A 5 17.20 -3.22 -6.00
CA ILE A 5 16.60 -2.41 -7.06
C ILE A 5 15.21 -2.03 -6.58
N VAL A 6 14.96 -0.73 -6.46
CA VAL A 6 13.66 -0.17 -6.06
C VAL A 6 13.08 0.54 -7.28
N ASP A 7 11.88 0.15 -7.66
CA ASP A 7 11.10 0.87 -8.65
C ASP A 7 10.55 2.16 -8.02
N LEU A 8 11.12 3.30 -8.44
CA LEU A 8 10.74 4.63 -7.96
C LEU A 8 9.29 4.99 -8.30
N MET A 9 8.75 4.47 -9.40
CA MET A 9 7.37 4.73 -9.81
C MET A 9 6.40 4.01 -8.88
N THR A 10 6.65 2.71 -8.65
CA THR A 10 5.89 1.93 -7.67
C THR A 10 5.93 2.58 -6.29
N TYR A 11 7.10 3.02 -5.84
CA TYR A 11 7.24 3.72 -4.56
C TYR A 11 6.40 5.00 -4.48
N LYS A 12 6.44 5.85 -5.51
CA LYS A 12 5.65 7.09 -5.55
C LYS A 12 4.16 6.81 -5.48
N ILE A 13 3.67 5.84 -6.24
CA ILE A 13 2.26 5.44 -6.24
C ILE A 13 1.85 4.98 -4.83
N GLU A 14 2.60 4.05 -4.24
CA GLU A 14 2.29 3.53 -2.90
C GLU A 14 2.33 4.62 -1.82
N LYS A 15 3.27 5.57 -1.92
CA LYS A 15 3.36 6.72 -1.02
C LYS A 15 2.15 7.64 -1.13
N THR A 16 1.76 8.05 -2.33
CA THR A 16 0.60 8.93 -2.55
C THR A 16 -0.70 8.28 -2.10
N LEU A 17 -0.88 6.98 -2.34
CA LEU A 17 -2.02 6.22 -1.84
C LEU A 17 -2.07 6.24 -0.31
N LYS A 18 -0.93 6.00 0.35
CA LYS A 18 -0.83 6.03 1.83
C LYS A 18 -1.15 7.40 2.42
N GLU A 19 -0.64 8.47 1.82
CA GLU A 19 -0.94 9.85 2.23
C GLU A 19 -2.43 10.19 2.05
N SER A 20 -3.09 9.59 1.07
CA SER A 20 -4.54 9.69 0.86
C SER A 20 -5.35 8.74 1.77
N GLY A 21 -4.66 8.01 2.66
CA GLY A 21 -5.24 7.04 3.58
C GLY A 21 -5.72 5.75 2.91
N PHE A 22 -5.02 5.29 1.87
CA PHE A 22 -5.22 4.00 1.22
C PHE A 22 -3.98 3.11 1.34
N THR A 23 -4.15 1.80 1.25
CA THR A 23 -3.06 0.83 1.22
C THR A 23 -3.31 -0.25 0.17
N LEU A 24 -2.24 -0.87 -0.32
CA LEU A 24 -2.30 -1.98 -1.26
C LEU A 24 -1.94 -3.29 -0.53
N MET A 25 -2.88 -4.23 -0.50
CA MET A 25 -2.67 -5.58 0.05
C MET A 25 -2.49 -6.57 -1.10
N LYS A 26 -1.49 -7.45 -1.02
CA LYS A 26 -1.32 -8.54 -1.99
C LYS A 26 -2.08 -9.76 -1.51
N ASP A 27 -2.97 -10.29 -2.34
CA ASP A 27 -3.57 -11.61 -2.16
C ASP A 27 -2.72 -12.63 -2.95
N GLY A 28 -1.99 -13.47 -2.21
CA GLY A 28 -1.07 -14.46 -2.79
C GLY A 28 -1.78 -15.65 -3.45
N GLU A 29 -2.99 -15.98 -3.02
CA GLU A 29 -3.77 -17.09 -3.58
C GLU A 29 -4.41 -16.67 -4.91
N ARG A 30 -5.01 -15.48 -4.92
CA ARG A 30 -5.71 -14.94 -6.09
C ARG A 30 -4.80 -14.18 -7.05
N LYS A 31 -3.53 -13.95 -6.68
CA LYS A 31 -2.54 -13.17 -7.44
C LYS A 31 -3.03 -11.76 -7.81
N VAL A 32 -3.84 -11.14 -6.95
CA VAL A 32 -4.36 -9.78 -7.13
C VAL A 32 -3.80 -8.84 -6.08
N LYS A 33 -3.84 -7.54 -6.37
CA LYS A 33 -3.62 -6.48 -5.37
C LYS A 33 -4.95 -5.80 -5.07
N LEU A 34 -5.29 -5.67 -3.80
CA LEU A 34 -6.48 -5.00 -3.32
C LEU A 34 -6.11 -3.60 -2.82
N LEU A 35 -6.83 -2.60 -3.30
CA LEU A 35 -6.75 -1.23 -2.77
C LEU A 35 -7.76 -1.09 -1.62
N MET A 36 -7.29 -0.72 -0.45
CA MET A 36 -8.11 -0.61 0.76
C MET A 36 -8.02 0.79 1.34
N LYS A 37 -9.15 1.39 1.71
CA LYS A 37 -9.16 2.60 2.53
C LYS A 37 -8.75 2.20 3.95
N VAL A 38 -7.74 2.86 4.47
CA VAL A 38 -7.43 2.81 5.91
C VAL A 38 -8.48 3.69 6.57
N ALA A 39 -9.48 3.07 7.19
CA ALA A 39 -10.36 3.76 8.12
C ALA A 39 -9.50 4.22 9.29
N SER A 40 -9.36 5.52 9.47
CA SER A 40 -8.85 6.06 10.72
C SER A 40 -9.78 5.57 11.84
N ASP A 41 -9.23 5.24 13.00
CA ASP A 41 -9.95 4.86 14.22
C ASP A 41 -11.16 5.78 14.53
N GLU A 42 -12.34 5.51 13.96
CA GLU A 42 -13.63 6.05 14.40
C GLU A 42 -14.24 5.14 15.48
N ASN A 43 -13.41 4.70 16.43
CA ASN A 43 -13.88 4.01 17.64
C ASN A 43 -12.90 4.20 18.81
N GLN A 44 -12.71 5.46 19.20
CA GLN A 44 -12.36 5.82 20.57
C GLN A 44 -13.38 6.85 21.05
N SER A 45 -14.53 6.33 21.49
CA SER A 45 -15.53 7.06 22.29
C SER A 45 -15.30 6.77 23.77
#